data_AF-A0A7V9N5Q0-F1
#
_entry.id   AF-A0A7V9N5Q0-F1
#
_cell.length_a   1.000
_cell.length_b   1.000
_cell.length_c   1.000
_cell.angle_alpha   90.00
_cell.angle_beta   90.00
_cell.angle_gamma   90.00
#
_symmetry.space_group_name_H-M   'P 1'
#
loop_
_entity.id
_entity.type
_entity.pdbx_description
1 polymer ?
#
loop_
_entity_poly.entity_id
_entity_poly.type
_entity_poly.pdbx_seq_one_letter_code
_entity_poly.pdbx_strand_id
1 'polypeptide(L)'
;MILSDRDIRRALEDGRIRIDPMPDLDSALGSVSVDFRLGATFMVFEHSRHSFIDPRQPQSIGDAMRTIECSPDEPFMMQPGDFALASTVESLELADDLLGRLEGRSSIARLGITVHSTAAVFEPGWIGTATMELSNLGRMPVALYPGMRICAFSFEEVSSPVSVPYRLKQGNKYAGQMTPRASQLAEESRALAGRSES
;
A
#
# COMPACT_ATOMS: atom_id res chain seq x y z
N MET A 1 -9.52 17.26 -8.26
CA MET A 1 -10.76 16.63 -8.78
C MET A 1 -10.47 15.15 -8.96
N ILE A 2 -11.42 14.25 -8.69
CA ILE A 2 -11.22 12.80 -8.86
C ILE A 2 -11.42 12.43 -10.34
N LEU A 3 -10.52 11.60 -10.88
CA LEU A 3 -10.61 11.13 -12.26
C LEU A 3 -11.78 10.16 -12.45
N SER A 4 -12.56 10.36 -13.51
CA SER A 4 -13.56 9.40 -13.97
C SER A 4 -12.92 8.18 -14.64
N ASP A 5 -13.66 7.09 -14.82
CA ASP A 5 -13.27 5.93 -15.60
C ASP A 5 -12.69 6.30 -16.99
N ARG A 6 -13.30 7.26 -17.68
CA ARG A 6 -12.83 7.77 -18.98
C ARG A 6 -11.49 8.49 -18.86
N ASP A 7 -11.31 9.29 -17.82
CA ASP A 7 -10.06 10.01 -17.59
C ASP A 7 -8.95 9.08 -17.09
N ILE A 8 -9.28 8.05 -16.33
CA ILE A 8 -8.36 6.98 -15.93
C ILE A 8 -7.86 6.25 -17.17
N ARG A 9 -8.75 5.84 -18.09
CA ARG A 9 -8.34 5.21 -19.36
C ARG A 9 -7.40 6.10 -20.15
N ARG A 10 -7.74 7.39 -20.31
CA ARG A 10 -6.87 8.36 -20.99
C ARG A 10 -5.51 8.49 -20.28
N ALA A 11 -5.49 8.58 -18.96
CA ALA A 11 -4.24 8.69 -18.20
C ALA A 11 -3.37 7.42 -18.28
N LEU A 12 -3.97 6.23 -18.42
CA LEU A 12 -3.25 4.98 -18.70
C LEU A 12 -2.68 4.97 -20.12
N GLU A 13 -3.47 5.39 -21.12
CA GLU A 13 -3.05 5.49 -22.54
C GLU A 13 -1.90 6.49 -22.72
N ASP A 14 -1.99 7.65 -22.06
CA ASP A 14 -0.97 8.71 -22.10
C ASP A 14 0.27 8.36 -21.25
N GLY A 15 0.26 7.26 -20.50
CA GLY A 15 1.33 6.84 -19.61
C GLY A 15 1.50 7.68 -18.34
N ARG A 16 0.53 8.55 -18.02
CA ARG A 16 0.50 9.33 -16.77
C ARG A 16 0.22 8.45 -15.55
N ILE A 17 -0.51 7.36 -15.75
CA ILE A 17 -0.68 6.26 -14.79
C ILE A 17 -0.10 5.02 -15.45
N ARG A 18 0.76 4.29 -14.76
CA ARG A 18 1.26 2.99 -15.22
C ARG A 18 1.00 1.95 -14.14
N ILE A 19 0.41 0.83 -14.54
CA ILE A 19 0.07 -0.28 -13.67
C ILE A 19 0.70 -1.54 -14.27
N ASP A 20 1.48 -2.26 -13.47
CA ASP A 20 2.18 -3.47 -13.91
C ASP A 20 2.11 -4.60 -12.87
N PRO A 21 1.56 -5.79 -13.19
CA PRO A 21 0.89 -6.12 -14.44
C PRO A 21 -0.41 -5.34 -14.63
N MET A 22 -0.73 -4.99 -15.89
CA MET A 22 -2.00 -4.32 -16.21
C MET A 22 -3.19 -5.24 -15.89
N PRO A 23 -4.14 -4.81 -15.04
CA PRO A 23 -5.36 -5.57 -14.80
C PRO A 23 -6.27 -5.55 -16.02
N ASP A 24 -7.15 -6.55 -16.13
CA ASP A 24 -8.24 -6.53 -17.10
C ASP A 24 -9.22 -5.40 -16.76
N LEU A 25 -9.20 -4.33 -17.55
CA LEU A 25 -10.00 -3.13 -17.27
C LEU A 25 -11.50 -3.35 -17.46
N ASP A 26 -11.94 -4.40 -18.14
CA ASP A 26 -13.38 -4.69 -18.26
C ASP A 26 -13.97 -5.15 -16.91
N SER A 27 -13.13 -5.74 -16.06
CA SER A 27 -13.53 -6.25 -14.74
C SER A 27 -12.98 -5.44 -13.56
N ALA A 28 -11.86 -4.74 -13.74
CA ALA A 28 -11.18 -3.99 -12.70
C ALA A 28 -11.51 -2.49 -12.69
N LEU A 29 -11.93 -1.89 -13.81
CA LEU A 29 -12.24 -0.46 -13.85
C LEU A 29 -13.64 -0.19 -13.31
N GLY A 30 -13.72 0.55 -12.21
CA GLY A 30 -14.94 1.17 -11.71
C GLY A 30 -15.12 2.59 -12.25
N SER A 31 -16.20 3.26 -11.83
CA SER A 31 -16.56 4.60 -12.32
C SER A 31 -15.53 5.69 -12.01
N VAL A 32 -14.71 5.50 -10.98
CA VAL A 32 -13.68 6.46 -10.50
C VAL A 32 -12.43 5.78 -9.94
N SER A 33 -12.26 4.48 -10.20
CA SER A 33 -11.18 3.70 -9.59
C SER A 33 -10.79 2.47 -10.40
N VAL A 34 -9.61 1.92 -10.12
CA VAL A 34 -9.12 0.64 -10.66
C VAL A 34 -8.89 -0.33 -9.50
N ASP A 35 -9.52 -1.50 -9.54
CA ASP A 35 -9.31 -2.58 -8.56
C ASP A 35 -7.89 -3.18 -8.69
N PHE A 36 -7.22 -3.40 -7.55
CA PHE A 36 -5.91 -4.05 -7.46
C PHE A 36 -6.03 -5.37 -6.69
N ARG A 37 -5.09 -6.29 -6.92
CA ARG A 37 -5.11 -7.65 -6.37
C ARG A 37 -4.16 -7.79 -5.19
N LEU A 38 -4.51 -8.69 -4.28
CA LEU A 38 -3.72 -9.05 -3.11
C LEU A 38 -2.49 -9.88 -3.50
N GLY A 39 -1.30 -9.47 -3.07
CA GLY A 39 -0.08 -10.25 -3.20
C GLY A 39 -0.05 -11.48 -2.29
N ALA A 40 0.96 -12.34 -2.48
CA ALA A 40 1.12 -13.57 -1.71
C ALA A 40 1.94 -13.41 -0.43
N THR A 41 2.59 -12.26 -0.26
CA THR A 41 3.51 -11.98 0.85
C THR A 41 2.81 -11.16 1.93
N PHE A 42 2.89 -11.65 3.16
CA PHE A 42 2.35 -11.00 4.34
C PHE A 42 3.44 -10.81 5.39
N MET A 43 3.40 -9.72 6.16
CA MET A 43 4.22 -9.55 7.36
C MET A 43 3.33 -9.43 8.59
N VAL A 44 3.63 -10.22 9.62
CA VAL A 44 2.89 -10.24 10.89
C VAL A 44 3.80 -9.97 12.07
N PHE A 45 3.27 -9.35 13.12
CA PHE A 45 4.02 -9.09 14.35
C PHE A 45 4.17 -10.37 15.19
N GLU A 46 5.40 -10.66 15.60
CA GLU A 46 5.72 -11.71 16.58
C GLU A 46 5.58 -11.19 18.02
N HIS A 47 4.36 -10.79 18.38
CA HIS A 47 4.06 -10.12 19.66
C HIS A 47 4.40 -10.95 20.92
N SER A 48 4.60 -12.26 20.80
CA SER A 48 5.04 -13.12 21.91
C SER A 48 6.56 -13.13 22.11
N ARG A 49 7.34 -12.70 21.11
CA ARG A 49 8.81 -12.65 21.15
C ARG A 49 9.34 -11.27 21.54
N HIS A 50 8.53 -10.22 21.40
CA HIS A 50 8.90 -8.83 21.65
C HIS A 50 7.89 -8.16 22.58
N SER A 51 8.37 -7.53 23.66
CA SER A 51 7.51 -6.91 24.68
C SER A 51 6.90 -5.57 24.25
N PHE A 52 7.55 -4.86 23.35
CA PHE A 52 7.10 -3.57 22.82
C PHE A 52 7.83 -3.24 21.52
N ILE A 53 7.35 -2.22 20.81
CA ILE A 53 8.03 -1.61 19.66
C ILE A 53 8.51 -0.23 20.11
N ASP A 54 9.82 0.06 20.01
CA ASP A 54 10.37 1.40 20.19
C ASP A 54 10.56 2.08 18.83
N PRO A 55 9.74 3.11 18.50
CA PRO A 55 9.84 3.84 17.24
C PRO A 55 11.20 4.47 16.95
N ARG A 56 12.04 4.67 17.98
CA ARG A 56 13.39 5.26 17.85
C ARG A 56 14.46 4.22 17.53
N GLN A 57 14.16 2.93 17.66
CA GLN A 57 15.12 1.84 17.45
C GLN A 57 14.69 1.03 16.21
N PRO A 58 15.38 1.18 15.05
CA PRO A 58 14.98 0.52 13.81
C PRO A 58 14.90 -1.02 13.94
N GLN A 59 15.83 -1.61 14.69
CA GLN A 59 15.88 -3.06 14.93
C GLN A 59 14.62 -3.57 15.66
N SER A 60 14.07 -2.77 16.59
CA SER A 60 12.85 -3.13 17.31
C SER A 60 11.62 -3.27 16.40
N ILE A 61 11.61 -2.62 15.23
CA ILE A 61 10.48 -2.65 14.30
C ILE A 61 10.63 -3.81 13.31
N GLY A 62 11.82 -3.93 12.70
CA GLY A 62 12.09 -4.97 11.70
C GLY A 62 12.09 -6.38 12.30
N ASP A 63 12.77 -6.57 13.43
CA ASP A 63 12.90 -7.88 14.08
C ASP A 63 11.58 -8.36 14.69
N ALA A 64 10.67 -7.43 14.99
CA ALA A 64 9.36 -7.75 15.55
C ALA A 64 8.38 -8.32 14.53
N MET A 65 8.74 -8.37 13.24
CA MET A 65 7.88 -8.90 12.19
C MET A 65 8.53 -10.10 11.51
N ARG A 66 7.70 -11.09 11.16
CA ARG A 66 8.09 -12.19 10.28
C ARG A 66 7.27 -12.17 8.99
N THR A 67 7.88 -12.65 7.93
CA THR A 67 7.21 -12.79 6.62
C THR A 67 6.53 -14.15 6.52
N ILE A 68 5.36 -14.17 5.88
CA ILE A 68 4.58 -15.35 5.51
C ILE A 68 4.37 -15.26 4.00
N GLU A 69 4.74 -16.31 3.29
CA GLU A 69 4.44 -16.46 1.86
C GLU A 69 3.34 -17.50 1.72
N CYS A 70 2.23 -17.13 1.11
CA CYS A 70 1.12 -18.03 0.82
C CYS A 70 1.25 -18.60 -0.61
N SER A 71 0.96 -19.89 -0.78
CA SER A 71 0.80 -20.46 -2.13
C SER A 71 -0.44 -19.89 -2.83
N PRO A 72 -0.56 -19.93 -4.17
CA PRO A 72 -1.67 -19.32 -4.91
C PRO A 72 -3.10 -19.70 -4.45
N ASP A 73 -3.28 -20.95 -3.97
CA ASP A 73 -4.57 -21.45 -3.49
C ASP A 73 -4.66 -21.54 -1.95
N GLU A 74 -3.63 -21.10 -1.25
CA GLU A 74 -3.57 -21.09 0.20
C GLU A 74 -4.00 -19.72 0.72
N PRO A 75 -5.09 -19.62 1.49
CA PRO A 75 -5.50 -18.35 2.05
C PRO A 75 -4.62 -17.95 3.23
N PHE A 76 -4.34 -16.65 3.33
CA PHE A 76 -3.95 -16.05 4.60
C PHE A 76 -5.19 -15.94 5.49
N MET A 77 -5.20 -16.67 6.61
CA MET A 77 -6.32 -16.66 7.55
C MET A 77 -6.22 -15.47 8.50
N MET A 78 -6.98 -14.43 8.22
CA MET A 78 -7.02 -13.21 9.02
C MET A 78 -7.99 -13.38 10.20
N GLN A 79 -7.47 -13.59 11.42
CA GLN A 79 -8.28 -13.74 12.63
C GLN A 79 -8.86 -12.42 13.10
N PRO A 80 -9.99 -12.41 13.85
CA PRO A 80 -10.49 -11.22 14.51
C PRO A 80 -9.42 -10.56 15.39
N GLY A 81 -9.17 -9.26 15.18
CA GLY A 81 -8.15 -8.49 15.89
C GLY A 81 -6.75 -8.54 15.27
N ASP A 82 -6.53 -9.34 14.21
CA ASP A 82 -5.23 -9.39 13.54
C ASP A 82 -4.92 -8.10 12.80
N PHE A 83 -3.62 -7.81 12.73
CA PHE A 83 -3.02 -6.80 11.86
C PHE A 83 -1.89 -7.46 11.05
N ALA A 84 -1.88 -7.23 9.74
CA ALA A 84 -0.83 -7.72 8.85
C ALA A 84 -0.50 -6.68 7.77
N LEU A 85 0.76 -6.61 7.36
CA LEU A 85 1.13 -5.90 6.14
C LEU A 85 1.04 -6.87 4.97
N ALA A 86 0.54 -6.40 3.83
CA ALA A 86 0.60 -7.10 2.55
C ALA A 86 0.92 -6.10 1.45
N SER A 87 1.26 -6.55 0.24
CA SER A 87 1.34 -5.65 -0.92
C SER A 87 0.34 -6.03 -1.99
N THR A 88 0.05 -5.10 -2.90
CA THR A 88 -0.64 -5.42 -4.15
C THR A 88 0.22 -6.30 -5.05
N VAL A 89 -0.41 -7.04 -5.97
CA VAL A 89 0.29 -7.69 -7.09
C VAL A 89 0.84 -6.63 -8.04
N GLU A 90 0.02 -5.61 -8.31
CA GLU A 90 0.36 -4.53 -9.22
C GLU A 90 1.30 -3.51 -8.58
N SER A 91 2.34 -3.13 -9.32
CA SER A 91 3.08 -1.89 -9.13
C SER A 91 2.31 -0.73 -9.76
N LEU A 92 2.34 0.42 -9.09
CA LEU A 92 1.78 1.68 -9.58
C LEU A 92 2.91 2.69 -9.81
N GLU A 93 2.89 3.37 -10.95
CA GLU A 93 3.70 4.56 -11.22
C GLU A 93 2.78 5.73 -11.59
N LEU A 94 3.03 6.89 -10.98
CA LEU A 94 2.23 8.11 -11.13
C LEU A 94 3.07 9.24 -11.73
N ALA A 95 2.45 10.03 -12.60
CA ALA A 95 2.98 11.31 -13.05
C ALA A 95 3.18 12.30 -11.88
N ASP A 96 3.97 13.34 -12.13
CA ASP A 96 4.35 14.34 -11.11
C ASP A 96 3.20 15.30 -10.75
N ASP A 97 2.06 15.18 -11.42
CA ASP A 97 0.84 15.96 -11.20
C ASP A 97 -0.38 15.11 -10.79
N LEU A 98 -0.16 13.82 -10.49
CA LEU A 98 -1.23 12.89 -10.10
C LEU A 98 -0.97 12.28 -8.73
N LEU A 99 -1.97 12.34 -7.87
CA LEU A 99 -2.03 11.63 -6.60
C LEU A 99 -2.90 10.38 -6.75
N GLY A 100 -2.46 9.27 -6.19
CA GLY A 100 -3.25 8.05 -6.04
C GLY A 100 -3.78 7.91 -4.62
N ARG A 101 -5.00 7.40 -4.48
CA ARG A 101 -5.59 7.08 -3.17
C ARG A 101 -6.05 5.64 -3.15
N LEU A 102 -5.50 4.86 -2.22
CA LEU A 102 -5.89 3.49 -1.97
C LEU A 102 -7.16 3.46 -1.14
N GLU A 103 -8.18 2.81 -1.67
CA GLU A 103 -9.50 2.67 -1.07
C GLU A 103 -9.80 1.19 -0.78
N GLY A 104 -10.58 0.97 0.28
CA GLY A 104 -11.18 -0.33 0.53
C GLY A 104 -12.32 -0.64 -0.44
N ARG A 105 -12.49 -1.92 -0.78
CA ARG A 105 -13.67 -2.37 -1.54
C ARG A 105 -14.83 -2.62 -0.60
N SER A 106 -16.04 -2.14 -0.92
CA SER A 106 -17.21 -2.27 -0.04
C SER A 106 -17.50 -3.72 0.35
N SER A 107 -17.30 -4.68 -0.56
CA SER A 107 -17.51 -6.11 -0.28
C SER A 107 -16.56 -6.64 0.79
N ILE A 108 -15.30 -6.18 0.81
CA ILE A 108 -14.28 -6.60 1.79
C ILE A 108 -14.50 -5.89 3.13
N ALA A 109 -14.83 -4.59 3.08
CA ALA A 109 -15.16 -3.81 4.27
C ALA A 109 -16.35 -4.40 5.05
N ARG A 110 -17.36 -4.94 4.36
CA ARG A 110 -18.52 -5.60 5.00
C ARG A 110 -18.19 -6.92 5.69
N LEU A 111 -17.00 -7.48 5.47
CA LEU A 111 -16.47 -8.63 6.22
C LEU A 111 -15.69 -8.18 7.48
N GLY A 112 -15.55 -6.87 7.70
CA GLY A 112 -14.75 -6.30 8.78
C GLY A 112 -13.28 -6.10 8.41
N ILE A 113 -12.90 -6.27 7.14
CA ILE A 113 -11.51 -6.11 6.70
C ILE A 113 -11.24 -4.68 6.27
N THR A 114 -10.28 -4.02 6.92
CA THR A 114 -9.70 -2.74 6.48
C THR A 114 -8.45 -3.01 5.67
N VAL A 115 -8.18 -2.18 4.65
CA VAL A 115 -7.00 -2.34 3.76
C VAL A 115 -5.92 -1.28 3.98
N HIS A 116 -6.28 -0.20 4.66
CA HIS A 116 -5.35 0.79 5.21
C HIS A 116 -5.92 1.26 6.55
N SER A 117 -5.05 1.73 7.43
CA SER A 117 -5.45 2.31 8.72
C SER A 117 -5.40 3.83 8.68
N THR A 118 -4.31 4.41 8.15
CA THR A 118 -4.12 5.88 8.18
C THR A 118 -3.38 6.45 6.96
N ALA A 119 -2.66 5.63 6.20
CA ALA A 119 -1.82 6.08 5.08
C ALA A 119 -2.37 5.58 3.72
N ALA A 120 -3.43 6.22 3.24
CA ALA A 120 -4.06 5.87 1.96
C ALA A 120 -3.49 6.62 0.73
N VAL A 121 -2.58 7.58 0.94
CA VAL A 121 -2.14 8.52 -0.11
C VAL A 121 -0.84 8.06 -0.73
N PHE A 122 -0.84 7.96 -2.05
CA PHE A 122 0.30 7.70 -2.91
C PHE A 122 0.62 8.99 -3.65
N GLU A 123 1.74 9.61 -3.29
CA GLU A 123 2.11 10.94 -3.74
C GLU A 123 2.46 11.00 -5.24
N PRO A 124 2.40 12.19 -5.88
CA PRO A 124 2.88 12.37 -7.22
C PRO A 124 4.31 11.91 -7.41
N GLY A 125 4.53 11.15 -8.49
CA GLY A 125 5.78 10.48 -8.74
C GLY A 125 6.08 9.24 -7.91
N TRP A 126 5.09 8.66 -7.23
CA TRP A 126 5.17 7.32 -6.65
C TRP A 126 5.55 6.28 -7.71
N ILE A 127 6.35 5.29 -7.31
CA ILE A 127 6.66 4.08 -8.08
C ILE A 127 6.72 2.91 -7.12
N GLY A 128 6.05 1.80 -7.43
CA GLY A 128 6.14 0.53 -6.70
C GLY A 128 4.79 -0.06 -6.32
N THR A 129 4.83 -1.22 -5.69
CA THR A 129 3.65 -1.89 -5.12
C THR A 129 3.09 -1.14 -3.92
N ALA A 130 1.77 -1.19 -3.76
CA ALA A 130 1.09 -0.57 -2.64
C ALA A 130 1.14 -1.51 -1.43
N THR A 131 1.85 -1.11 -0.37
CA THR A 131 1.74 -1.79 0.92
C THR A 131 0.41 -1.43 1.58
N MET A 132 -0.32 -2.44 2.01
CA MET A 132 -1.61 -2.36 2.69
C MET A 132 -1.44 -2.70 4.17
N GLU A 133 -2.19 -2.01 5.02
CA GLU A 133 -2.26 -2.24 6.46
C GLU A 133 -3.57 -2.98 6.74
N LEU A 134 -3.55 -4.30 6.54
CA LEU A 134 -4.74 -5.12 6.63
C LEU A 134 -5.12 -5.31 8.11
N SER A 135 -6.39 -5.19 8.46
CA SER A 135 -6.89 -5.57 9.80
C SER A 135 -8.27 -6.20 9.75
N ASN A 136 -8.57 -7.11 10.67
CA ASN A 136 -9.90 -7.69 10.81
C ASN A 136 -10.58 -7.15 12.07
N LEU A 137 -11.47 -6.19 11.87
CA LEU A 137 -12.33 -5.59 12.89
C LEU A 137 -13.65 -6.37 13.07
N GLY A 138 -13.85 -7.43 12.29
CA GLY A 138 -14.99 -8.33 12.37
C GLY A 138 -14.92 -9.29 13.56
N ARG A 139 -15.88 -10.22 13.62
CA ARG A 139 -15.98 -11.26 14.68
C ARG A 139 -15.64 -12.66 14.20
N MET A 140 -15.42 -12.84 12.91
CA MET A 140 -15.13 -14.13 12.28
C MET A 140 -13.79 -14.06 11.55
N PRO A 141 -13.03 -15.16 11.49
CA PRO A 141 -11.87 -15.24 10.63
C PRO A 141 -12.27 -15.05 9.16
N VAL A 142 -11.43 -14.36 8.39
CA VAL A 142 -11.63 -14.15 6.95
C VAL A 142 -10.46 -14.76 6.19
N ALA A 143 -10.76 -15.64 5.24
CA ALA A 143 -9.76 -16.20 4.34
C ALA A 143 -9.45 -15.19 3.23
N LEU A 144 -8.19 -14.73 3.16
CA LEU A 144 -7.71 -13.81 2.13
C LEU A 144 -6.83 -14.58 1.14
N TYR A 145 -7.30 -14.70 -0.10
CA TYR A 145 -6.60 -15.48 -1.13
C TYR A 145 -5.69 -14.57 -1.95
N PRO A 146 -4.41 -14.94 -2.17
CA PRO A 146 -3.56 -14.26 -3.14
C PRO A 146 -4.25 -14.16 -4.52
N GLY A 147 -4.09 -13.02 -5.19
CA GLY A 147 -4.72 -12.73 -6.48
C GLY A 147 -6.16 -12.23 -6.42
N MET A 148 -6.83 -12.28 -5.26
CA MET A 148 -8.18 -11.71 -5.12
C MET A 148 -8.14 -10.17 -5.21
N ARG A 149 -9.19 -9.56 -5.75
CA ARG A 149 -9.35 -8.09 -5.73
C ARG A 149 -9.58 -7.61 -4.30
N ILE A 150 -8.69 -6.76 -3.78
CA ILE A 150 -8.64 -6.42 -2.36
C ILE A 150 -8.87 -4.94 -2.10
N CYS A 151 -8.28 -4.06 -2.90
CA CYS A 151 -8.39 -2.62 -2.80
C CYS A 151 -8.67 -2.02 -4.18
N ALA A 152 -8.95 -0.72 -4.21
CA ALA A 152 -9.09 0.04 -5.44
C ALA A 152 -8.28 1.34 -5.35
N PHE A 153 -7.79 1.83 -6.47
CA PHE A 153 -7.13 3.13 -6.54
C PHE A 153 -8.01 4.14 -7.24
N SER A 154 -8.28 5.27 -6.57
CA SER A 154 -8.77 6.49 -7.23
C SER A 154 -7.62 7.46 -7.44
N PHE A 155 -7.80 8.41 -8.36
CA PHE A 155 -6.73 9.34 -8.75
C PHE A 155 -7.23 10.77 -8.74
N GLU A 156 -6.37 11.69 -8.31
CA GLU A 156 -6.67 13.11 -8.23
C GLU A 156 -5.55 13.92 -8.87
N GLU A 157 -5.91 14.86 -9.75
CA GLU A 157 -4.96 15.87 -10.22
C GLU A 157 -4.67 16.86 -9.08
N VAL A 158 -3.39 17.10 -8.81
CA VAL A 158 -2.96 18.18 -7.91
C VAL A 158 -3.05 19.52 -8.63
N SER A 159 -3.07 20.63 -7.88
CA SER A 159 -3.27 21.98 -8.44
C SER A 159 -2.20 22.40 -9.46
N SER A 160 -0.99 21.83 -9.36
CA SER A 160 0.12 21.99 -10.28
C SER A 160 1.12 20.84 -10.08
N PRO A 161 1.93 20.47 -11.08
CA PRO A 161 2.98 19.46 -10.90
C PRO A 161 3.86 19.76 -9.68
N VAL A 162 4.23 18.73 -8.92
CA VAL A 162 5.05 18.91 -7.72
C VAL A 162 6.49 19.25 -8.11
N SER A 163 7.14 20.10 -7.30
CA SER A 163 8.54 20.48 -7.54
C SER A 163 9.53 19.34 -7.27
N VAL A 164 9.17 18.42 -6.37
CA VAL A 164 9.97 17.24 -6.03
C VAL A 164 9.04 16.02 -5.95
N PRO A 165 8.99 15.17 -6.99
CA PRO A 165 8.20 13.94 -6.97
C PRO A 165 8.73 12.95 -5.93
N TYR A 166 7.86 12.07 -5.43
CA TYR A 166 8.19 11.16 -4.32
C TYR A 166 9.46 10.34 -4.57
N ARG A 167 9.60 9.77 -5.78
CA ARG A 167 10.81 9.02 -6.18
C ARG A 167 12.12 9.82 -6.11
N LEU A 168 12.06 11.15 -6.17
CA LEU A 168 13.21 12.05 -6.07
C LEU A 168 13.35 12.72 -4.70
N LYS A 169 12.38 12.55 -3.78
CA LYS A 169 12.49 13.10 -2.43
C LYS A 169 13.68 12.47 -1.72
N GLN A 170 14.58 13.32 -1.21
CA GLN A 170 15.69 12.86 -0.39
C GLN A 170 15.16 12.19 0.88
N GLY A 171 15.60 10.96 1.15
CA GLY A 171 15.11 10.17 2.29
C GLY A 171 13.70 9.59 2.11
N ASN A 172 13.20 9.50 0.87
CA ASN A 172 12.05 8.64 0.61
C ASN A 172 12.39 7.19 1.01
N LYS A 173 11.43 6.52 1.63
CA LYS A 173 11.64 5.23 2.32
C LYS A 173 11.15 4.04 1.50
N TYR A 174 10.14 4.29 0.68
CA TYR A 174 9.30 3.24 0.12
C TYR A 174 9.21 3.28 -1.41
N ALA A 175 9.87 4.23 -2.09
CA ALA A 175 9.85 4.24 -3.55
C ALA A 175 10.53 2.98 -4.11
N GLY A 176 9.92 2.39 -5.13
CA GLY A 176 10.36 1.17 -5.79
C GLY A 176 10.17 -0.10 -4.97
N GLN A 177 9.40 -0.09 -3.89
CA GLN A 177 9.13 -1.33 -3.14
C GLN A 177 8.29 -2.31 -3.98
N MET A 178 8.65 -3.60 -3.94
CA MET A 178 7.96 -4.66 -4.70
C MET A 178 7.28 -5.71 -3.81
N THR A 179 7.48 -5.60 -2.50
CA THR A 179 6.94 -6.47 -1.45
C THR A 179 6.60 -5.59 -0.25
N PRO A 180 5.74 -6.05 0.69
CA PRO A 180 5.53 -5.31 1.92
C PRO A 180 6.88 -5.10 2.64
N ARG A 181 7.05 -3.91 3.22
CA ARG A 181 8.22 -3.56 4.02
C ARG A 181 7.77 -3.14 5.41
N ALA A 182 8.53 -3.54 6.42
CA ALA A 182 8.36 -3.01 7.77
C ALA A 182 8.59 -1.49 7.80
N SER A 183 8.02 -0.83 8.81
CA SER A 183 8.14 0.61 8.96
C SER A 183 9.60 1.05 9.13
N GLN A 184 10.02 2.03 8.32
CA GLN A 184 11.32 2.70 8.41
C GLN A 184 11.24 4.00 9.22
N LEU A 185 10.30 4.11 10.17
CA LEU A 185 10.08 5.32 10.97
C LEU A 185 11.36 5.82 11.66
N ALA A 186 12.17 4.92 12.21
CA ALA A 186 13.40 5.28 12.91
C ALA A 186 14.44 6.03 12.05
N GLU A 187 14.36 5.92 10.71
CA GLU A 187 15.23 6.67 9.78
C GLU A 187 14.93 8.18 9.78
N GLU A 188 13.69 8.60 10.08
CA GLU A 188 13.34 10.03 10.24
C GLU A 188 14.11 10.67 11.40
N SER A 189 14.25 9.94 12.50
CA SER A 189 14.92 10.43 13.71
C SER A 189 16.41 10.66 13.51
N ARG A 190 17.07 9.83 12.68
CA ARG A 190 18.50 10.00 12.34
C ARG A 190 18.73 11.22 11.46
N ALA A 191 17.84 11.48 10.51
CA ALA A 191 17.94 12.65 9.64
C ALA A 191 17.77 13.98 10.40
N LEU A 192 16.98 13.99 11.47
CA LEU A 192 16.80 15.15 12.34
C LEU A 192 18.00 15.38 13.28
N ALA A 193 18.58 14.31 13.84
CA ALA A 193 19.75 14.41 14.72
C ALA A 193 21.01 14.89 13.99
N GLY A 194 21.18 14.55 12.71
CA GLY A 194 22.30 15.04 11.90
C GLY A 194 22.19 16.50 11.44
N ARG A 195 21.07 17.18 11.71
CA ARG A 195 20.85 18.60 11.36
C ARG A 195 21.09 19.57 12.53
N SER A 196 21.38 19.07 13.73
CA SER A 196 21.65 19.92 14.91
C SER A 196 23.13 20.25 15.13
N GLU A 197 24.02 19.86 14.22
CA GLU A 197 25.47 20.13 14.30
C GLU A 197 26.01 21.03 13.17
N SER A 198 25.17 21.88 12.58
CA SER A 198 25.59 22.91 11.61
C SER A 198 25.25 24.32 12.06
#